data_AF-A0A0F9BXG4-F1
#
_entry.id   AF-A0A0F9BXG4-F1
#
_cell.length_a   1.000
_cell.length_b   1.000
_cell.length_c   1.000
_cell.angle_alpha   90.00
_cell.angle_beta   90.00
_cell.angle_gamma   90.00
#
_symmetry.space_group_name_H-M   'P 1'
#
loop_
_entity.id
_entity.type
_entity.pdbx_description
1 polymer ?
#
loop_
_entity_poly.entity_id
_entity_poly.type
_entity_poly.pdbx_seq_one_letter_code
_entity_poly.pdbx_strand_id
1 'polypeptide(L)'
;MHYAWKRFWYPREVSPVLSDEGYLSDPDAEYGRIINPHAVPFDALADKSCLVLLGEPGIGKSHELHGIANSLRDVDDTATRTARLYRDLGEYSTDTGLLADVFGCSEFTEWKDGSHRLVLFLDSLDESMLHVDTVARLLGTQLARHDTDRLALRITCRTATWPATLEAPLNEAWGADNVCVRQLAPLRRRDVTVAAQLHGVEADAFVDATIRRGVVPLAVKPVTLEMLLELFSTNTDLPASQFELYERGCLRLCEERRERRESGAAGQFSARQRLVAAERVAATTVLANRRSVWVGDDTTEMPDGAVPIRDLCGGTEPLGA
;
A
#
# COMPACT_ATOMS: atom_id res chain seq x y z
N MET A 1 11.95 -6.69 -9.54
CA MET A 1 13.38 -6.52 -9.19
C MET A 1 13.44 -6.00 -7.74
N HIS A 2 14.48 -6.27 -6.94
CA HIS A 2 14.59 -5.68 -5.59
C HIS A 2 15.46 -4.43 -5.62
N TYR A 3 14.91 -3.28 -5.24
CA TYR A 3 15.63 -2.02 -5.21
C TYR A 3 16.09 -1.72 -3.79
N ALA A 4 17.39 -1.48 -3.59
CA ALA A 4 17.96 -1.14 -2.28
C ALA A 4 17.75 0.34 -1.93
N TRP A 5 16.53 0.86 -2.11
CA TRP A 5 16.18 2.23 -1.75
C TRP A 5 15.62 2.31 -0.32
N LYS A 6 15.81 3.44 0.33
CA LYS A 6 15.20 3.73 1.63
C LYS A 6 13.83 4.37 1.43
N ARG A 7 12.78 3.78 1.99
CA ARG A 7 11.42 4.35 1.95
C ARG A 7 11.09 5.17 3.20
N PHE A 8 10.12 6.06 3.04
CA PHE A 8 9.68 6.98 4.09
C PHE A 8 8.18 6.86 4.33
N TRP A 9 7.82 7.09 5.58
CA TRP A 9 6.47 6.99 6.10
C TRP A 9 6.07 8.32 6.73
N TYR A 10 4.82 8.71 6.55
CA TYR A 10 4.23 9.95 7.07
C TYR A 10 3.02 9.63 7.95
N PRO A 11 2.65 10.48 8.94
CA PRO A 11 1.32 10.44 9.53
C PRO A 11 0.23 10.48 8.45
N ARG A 12 -0.89 9.80 8.65
CA ARG A 12 -1.95 9.69 7.62
C ARG A 12 -2.55 11.05 7.25
N GLU A 13 -2.56 12.01 8.17
CA GLU A 13 -3.12 13.36 8.00
C GLU A 13 -2.18 14.32 7.26
N VAL A 14 -0.92 13.93 7.04
CA VAL A 14 0.12 14.80 6.49
C VAL A 14 0.45 14.37 5.07
N SER A 15 0.28 15.28 4.12
CA SER A 15 0.76 15.08 2.75
C SER A 15 2.27 15.29 2.66
N PRO A 16 3.00 14.45 1.90
CA PRO A 16 4.42 14.67 1.66
C PRO A 16 4.64 15.93 0.81
N VAL A 17 5.71 16.67 1.09
CA VAL A 17 6.15 17.77 0.23
C VAL A 17 6.90 17.19 -0.96
N LEU A 18 6.45 17.53 -2.15
CA LEU A 18 7.07 17.14 -3.42
C LEU A 18 7.99 18.25 -3.93
N SER A 19 8.98 17.90 -4.74
CA SER A 19 9.81 18.84 -5.48
C SER A 19 9.02 19.46 -6.64
N ASP A 20 9.54 20.51 -7.26
CA ASP A 20 8.92 21.13 -8.45
C ASP A 20 8.67 20.14 -9.61
N GLU A 21 9.46 19.07 -9.68
CA GLU A 21 9.33 18.00 -10.68
C GLU A 21 8.32 16.91 -10.29
N GLY A 22 7.75 16.94 -9.08
CA GLY A 22 6.76 15.97 -8.60
C GLY A 22 7.32 14.73 -7.88
N TYR A 23 8.63 14.62 -7.67
CA TYR A 23 9.22 13.58 -6.81
C TYR A 23 9.08 13.93 -5.33
N LEU A 24 9.23 12.93 -4.45
CA LEU A 24 9.37 13.22 -3.02
C LEU A 24 10.60 14.10 -2.77
N SER A 25 10.40 15.29 -2.19
CA SER A 25 11.49 16.13 -1.71
C SER A 25 12.27 15.38 -0.64
N ASP A 26 13.56 15.22 -0.88
CA ASP A 26 14.34 14.18 -0.23
C ASP A 26 14.56 14.41 1.27
N PRO A 27 14.01 13.56 2.16
CA PRO A 27 14.12 13.79 3.61
C PRO A 27 15.53 13.67 4.18
N ASP A 28 16.45 12.97 3.51
CA ASP A 28 17.85 12.90 3.95
C ASP A 28 18.76 13.93 3.24
N ALA A 29 18.22 14.87 2.47
CA ALA A 29 19.00 16.00 1.95
C ALA A 29 19.34 17.03 3.06
N GLU A 30 20.23 17.98 2.79
CA GLU A 30 20.72 18.98 3.76
C GLU A 30 19.58 19.68 4.52
N TYR A 31 18.52 20.09 3.82
CA TYR A 31 17.33 20.71 4.39
C TYR A 31 16.10 19.77 4.40
N GLY A 32 16.31 18.48 4.10
CA GLY A 32 15.25 17.49 3.92
C GLY A 32 14.35 17.33 5.15
N ARG A 33 14.95 17.34 6.35
CA ARG A 33 14.21 17.27 7.62
C ARG A 33 13.42 18.53 7.96
N ILE A 34 13.73 19.67 7.34
CA ILE A 34 12.95 20.91 7.50
C ILE A 34 11.79 20.92 6.50
N ILE A 35 12.03 20.48 5.27
CA ILE A 35 11.02 20.42 4.20
C ILE A 35 9.98 19.33 4.49
N ASN A 36 10.44 18.16 4.92
CA ASN A 36 9.62 16.98 5.20
C ASN A 36 9.86 16.49 6.65
N PRO A 37 9.46 17.26 7.68
CA PRO A 37 9.78 16.97 9.08
C PRO A 37 9.10 15.71 9.62
N HIS A 38 8.00 15.29 8.99
CA HIS A 38 7.22 14.12 9.40
C HIS A 38 7.62 12.83 8.68
N ALA A 39 8.57 12.91 7.74
CA ALA A 39 9.05 11.78 6.97
C ALA A 39 10.04 10.96 7.77
N VAL A 40 9.69 9.71 8.08
CA VAL A 40 10.55 8.84 8.87
C VAL A 40 10.80 7.51 8.16
N PRO A 41 12.01 6.93 8.25
CA PRO A 41 12.23 5.55 7.83
C PRO A 41 11.51 4.57 8.75
N PHE A 42 11.36 3.33 8.30
CA PHE A 42 10.72 2.29 9.10
C PHE A 42 11.44 2.04 10.44
N ASP A 43 12.77 2.12 10.49
CA ASP A 43 13.55 1.91 11.71
C ASP A 43 13.13 2.84 12.86
N ALA A 44 12.66 4.05 12.53
CA ALA A 44 12.16 5.02 13.52
C ALA A 44 10.73 4.71 14.00
N LEU A 45 10.09 3.67 13.46
CA LEU A 45 8.77 3.17 13.83
C LEU A 45 8.84 1.78 14.47
N ALA A 46 10.02 1.14 14.47
CA ALA A 46 10.19 -0.25 14.86
C ALA A 46 9.81 -0.52 16.33
N ASP A 47 9.92 0.50 17.19
CA ASP A 47 9.57 0.47 18.61
C ASP A 47 8.07 0.40 18.89
N LYS A 48 7.23 0.81 17.93
CA LYS A 48 5.78 0.84 18.11
C LYS A 48 5.20 -0.57 18.15
N SER A 49 4.35 -0.87 19.11
CA SER A 49 3.74 -2.20 19.21
C SER A 49 2.71 -2.44 18.11
N CYS A 50 1.92 -1.45 17.70
CA CYS A 50 0.96 -1.61 16.62
C CYS A 50 1.19 -0.58 15.50
N LEU A 51 1.59 -1.04 14.32
CA LEU A 51 1.73 -0.19 13.12
C LEU A 51 0.69 -0.55 12.08
N VAL A 52 -0.03 0.48 11.63
CA VAL A 52 -0.90 0.43 10.46
C VAL A 52 -0.20 1.17 9.33
N LEU A 53 0.05 0.46 8.22
CA LEU A 53 0.87 0.90 7.10
C LEU A 53 0.00 1.06 5.85
N LEU A 54 -0.40 2.29 5.59
CA LEU A 54 -1.28 2.70 4.51
C LEU A 54 -0.51 3.11 3.25
N GLY A 55 -1.22 3.23 2.15
CA GLY A 55 -0.67 3.71 0.89
C GLY A 55 -1.49 3.29 -0.32
N GLU A 56 -1.26 3.98 -1.43
CA GLU A 56 -1.95 3.74 -2.70
C GLU A 56 -1.62 2.35 -3.30
N PRO A 57 -2.45 1.84 -4.24
CA PRO A 57 -2.09 0.66 -5.01
C PRO A 57 -0.75 0.83 -5.74
N GLY A 58 0.10 -0.19 -5.71
CA GLY A 58 1.36 -0.19 -6.44
C GLY A 58 2.49 0.66 -5.83
N ILE A 59 2.27 1.32 -4.70
CA ILE A 59 3.26 2.18 -4.03
C ILE A 59 4.41 1.38 -3.37
N GLY A 60 4.21 0.07 -3.16
CA GLY A 60 5.23 -0.86 -2.66
C GLY A 60 5.05 -1.36 -1.21
N LYS A 61 3.86 -1.22 -0.60
CA LYS A 61 3.60 -1.65 0.80
C LYS A 61 4.03 -3.08 1.07
N SER A 62 3.55 -4.03 0.27
CA SER A 62 3.84 -5.45 0.41
C SER A 62 5.34 -5.74 0.28
N HIS A 63 6.04 -5.04 -0.62
CA HIS A 63 7.49 -5.21 -0.78
C HIS A 63 8.25 -4.72 0.46
N GLU A 64 7.89 -3.56 1.00
CA GLU A 64 8.47 -3.03 2.24
C GLU A 64 8.17 -3.95 3.42
N LEU A 65 6.92 -4.41 3.58
CA LEU A 65 6.50 -5.27 4.68
C LEU A 65 7.26 -6.60 4.67
N HIS A 66 7.39 -7.24 3.49
CA HIS A 66 8.20 -8.44 3.32
C HIS A 66 9.68 -8.19 3.62
N GLY A 67 10.25 -7.08 3.15
CA GLY A 67 11.64 -6.71 3.43
C GLY A 67 11.90 -6.56 4.92
N ILE A 68 11.00 -5.87 5.64
CA ILE A 68 11.04 -5.71 7.08
C ILE A 68 10.94 -7.08 7.77
N ALA A 69 9.96 -7.90 7.41
CA ALA A 69 9.75 -9.22 8.00
C ALA A 69 10.94 -10.15 7.78
N ASN A 70 11.65 -10.04 6.66
CA ASN A 70 12.85 -10.82 6.36
C ASN A 70 14.12 -10.27 7.03
N SER A 71 14.15 -8.98 7.37
CA SER A 71 15.25 -8.37 8.12
C SER A 71 15.24 -8.74 9.61
N LEU A 72 14.07 -9.07 10.16
CA LEU A 72 13.94 -9.64 11.50
C LEU A 72 14.54 -11.05 11.51
N ARG A 73 15.71 -11.17 12.13
CA ARG A 73 16.36 -12.45 12.37
C ARG A 73 15.77 -13.09 13.63
N ASP A 74 15.52 -14.39 13.57
CA ASP A 74 15.30 -15.18 14.77
C ASP A 74 16.59 -15.12 15.60
N VAL A 75 16.56 -14.39 16.71
CA VAL A 75 17.66 -14.39 17.67
C VAL A 75 17.46 -15.61 18.58
N ASP A 76 18.37 -16.57 18.50
CA ASP A 76 18.34 -17.86 19.22
C ASP A 76 18.52 -17.75 20.75
N ASP A 77 18.66 -16.54 21.30
CA ASP A 77 18.69 -16.36 22.74
C ASP A 77 17.26 -16.40 23.30
N THR A 78 16.97 -17.46 24.06
CA THR A 78 15.66 -17.72 24.69
C THR A 78 15.13 -16.58 25.56
N ALA A 79 16.00 -15.69 26.07
CA ALA A 79 15.59 -14.53 26.86
C ALA A 79 15.15 -13.32 26.01
N THR A 80 15.56 -13.24 24.73
CA THR A 80 15.27 -12.10 23.83
C THR A 80 14.68 -12.52 22.48
N ARG A 81 14.26 -13.79 22.36
CA ARG A 81 13.67 -14.32 21.13
C ARG A 81 12.49 -13.45 20.69
N THR A 82 12.52 -13.06 19.42
CA THR A 82 11.41 -12.38 18.75
C THR A 82 11.04 -13.22 17.55
N ALA A 83 9.90 -13.92 17.64
CA ALA A 83 9.35 -14.70 16.55
C ALA A 83 8.65 -13.78 15.53
N ARG A 84 8.56 -14.23 14.29
CA ARG A 84 7.84 -13.55 13.22
C ARG A 84 6.78 -14.47 12.63
N LEU A 85 5.59 -13.92 12.35
CA LEU A 85 4.53 -14.61 11.63
C LEU A 85 4.02 -13.68 10.53
N TYR A 86 4.20 -14.08 9.26
CA TYR A 86 3.74 -13.33 8.11
C TYR A 86 2.57 -14.03 7.44
N ARG A 87 1.50 -13.30 7.15
CA ARG A 87 0.35 -13.77 6.37
C ARG A 87 -0.18 -12.67 5.45
N ASP A 88 -0.53 -13.06 4.23
CA ASP A 88 -1.23 -12.20 3.29
C ASP A 88 -2.74 -12.41 3.44
N LEU A 89 -3.45 -11.37 3.88
CA LEU A 89 -4.90 -11.46 4.09
C LEU A 89 -5.67 -11.64 2.78
N GLY A 90 -5.05 -11.31 1.64
CA GLY A 90 -5.60 -11.53 0.30
C GLY A 90 -5.81 -13.01 -0.06
N GLU A 91 -5.17 -13.94 0.65
CA GLU A 91 -5.24 -15.37 0.36
C GLU A 91 -6.48 -16.06 0.96
N TYR A 92 -7.17 -15.41 1.91
CA TYR A 92 -8.28 -16.05 2.64
C TYR A 92 -9.65 -15.74 2.03
N SER A 93 -10.41 -16.81 1.80
CA SER A 93 -11.80 -16.78 1.32
C SER A 93 -12.84 -17.11 2.38
N THR A 94 -12.41 -17.54 3.57
CA THR A 94 -13.30 -17.95 4.67
C THR A 94 -12.74 -17.50 6.01
N ASP A 95 -13.63 -17.10 6.93
CA ASP A 95 -13.25 -16.70 8.30
C ASP A 95 -12.55 -17.85 9.04
N THR A 96 -13.00 -19.09 8.83
CA THR A 96 -12.42 -20.29 9.44
C THR A 96 -11.00 -20.57 8.96
N GLY A 97 -10.74 -20.39 7.65
CA GLY A 97 -9.39 -20.54 7.09
C GLY A 97 -8.42 -19.51 7.65
N LEU A 98 -8.85 -18.24 7.72
CA LEU A 98 -8.06 -17.16 8.33
C LEU A 98 -7.76 -17.46 9.80
N LEU A 99 -8.78 -17.80 10.59
CA LEU A 99 -8.61 -18.11 12.01
C LEU A 99 -7.65 -19.27 12.24
N ALA A 100 -7.81 -20.36 11.49
CA ALA A 100 -6.99 -21.55 11.64
C ALA A 100 -5.51 -21.28 11.31
N ASP A 101 -5.24 -20.53 10.23
CA ASP A 101 -3.88 -20.31 9.77
C ASP A 101 -3.15 -19.15 10.51
N VAL A 102 -3.87 -18.09 10.89
CA VAL A 102 -3.27 -16.96 11.63
C VAL A 102 -3.16 -17.26 13.13
N PHE A 103 -4.24 -17.72 13.75
CA PHE A 103 -4.34 -17.83 15.22
C PHE A 103 -4.30 -19.29 15.72
N GLY A 104 -4.49 -20.26 14.83
CA GLY A 104 -4.46 -21.69 15.14
C GLY A 104 -3.18 -22.41 14.71
N CYS A 105 -2.23 -21.72 14.08
CA CYS A 105 -0.97 -22.32 13.67
C CYS A 105 -0.04 -22.61 14.87
N SER A 106 0.94 -23.49 14.63
CA SER A 106 1.94 -23.88 15.63
C SER A 106 2.70 -22.68 16.18
N GLU A 107 3.14 -21.77 15.31
CA GLU A 107 3.96 -20.62 15.67
C GLU A 107 3.23 -19.65 16.60
N PHE A 108 1.94 -19.41 16.33
CA PHE A 108 1.12 -18.57 17.19
C PHE A 108 0.84 -19.24 18.55
N THR A 109 0.59 -20.55 18.54
CA THR A 109 0.35 -21.33 19.76
C THR A 109 1.60 -21.40 20.65
N GLU A 110 2.77 -21.65 20.06
CA GLU A 110 4.07 -21.64 20.75
C GLU A 110 4.39 -20.28 21.38
N TRP A 111 4.08 -19.18 20.67
CA TRP A 111 4.22 -17.84 21.23
C TRP A 111 3.28 -17.59 22.41
N LYS A 112 2.03 -18.02 22.29
CA LYS A 112 1.00 -17.86 23.31
C LYS A 112 1.38 -18.58 24.61
N ASP A 113 1.88 -19.80 24.50
CA ASP A 113 2.27 -20.64 25.63
C ASP A 113 3.70 -20.33 26.14
N GLY A 114 4.48 -19.55 25.39
CA GLY A 114 5.83 -19.11 25.74
C GLY A 114 5.91 -17.70 26.35
N SER A 115 7.14 -17.20 26.53
CA SER A 115 7.44 -15.89 27.10
C SER A 115 8.08 -14.90 26.11
N HIS A 116 8.35 -15.33 24.87
CA HIS A 116 9.06 -14.55 23.85
C HIS A 116 8.12 -13.53 23.16
N ARG A 117 8.68 -12.59 22.39
CA ARG A 117 7.85 -11.62 21.61
C ARG A 117 7.45 -12.22 20.26
N LEU A 118 6.29 -11.83 19.74
CA LEU A 118 5.85 -12.13 18.37
C LEU A 118 5.61 -10.83 17.62
N VAL A 119 6.16 -10.74 16.41
CA VAL A 119 5.77 -9.72 15.43
C VAL A 119 4.89 -10.37 14.37
N LEU A 120 3.61 -10.02 14.39
CA LEU A 120 2.60 -10.46 13.43
C LEU A 120 2.52 -9.46 12.28
N PHE A 121 2.81 -9.93 11.08
CA PHE A 121 2.71 -9.19 9.82
C PHE A 121 1.49 -9.66 9.05
N LEU A 122 0.56 -8.73 8.81
CA LEU A 122 -0.66 -8.96 8.03
C LEU A 122 -0.65 -8.04 6.80
N ASP A 123 -0.47 -8.62 5.62
CA ASP A 123 -0.47 -7.86 4.35
C ASP A 123 -1.87 -7.78 3.75
N SER A 124 -2.07 -6.83 2.85
CA SER A 124 -3.23 -6.76 1.93
C SER A 124 -4.62 -6.87 2.57
N LEU A 125 -4.89 -6.22 3.71
CA LEU A 125 -6.22 -6.24 4.35
C LEU A 125 -7.37 -5.90 3.38
N ASP A 126 -7.14 -4.91 2.50
CA ASP A 126 -8.10 -4.45 1.50
C ASP A 126 -8.34 -5.42 0.34
N GLU A 127 -7.53 -6.47 0.22
CA GLU A 127 -7.56 -7.41 -0.92
C GLU A 127 -8.08 -8.78 -0.55
N SER A 128 -8.43 -8.98 0.72
CA SER A 128 -9.12 -10.17 1.20
C SER A 128 -10.34 -10.51 0.32
N MET A 129 -10.55 -11.80 0.04
CA MET A 129 -11.76 -12.26 -0.64
C MET A 129 -13.00 -12.16 0.26
N LEU A 130 -12.81 -12.16 1.59
CA LEU A 130 -13.83 -11.77 2.55
C LEU A 130 -14.00 -10.24 2.52
N HIS A 131 -15.22 -9.78 2.82
CA HIS A 131 -15.47 -8.34 3.00
C HIS A 131 -14.50 -7.76 4.05
N VAL A 132 -13.89 -6.61 3.75
CA VAL A 132 -12.86 -5.99 4.61
C VAL A 132 -13.35 -5.78 6.05
N ASP A 133 -14.62 -5.39 6.23
CA ASP A 133 -15.22 -5.24 7.57
C ASP A 133 -15.39 -6.56 8.33
N THR A 134 -15.63 -7.68 7.62
CA THR A 134 -15.69 -9.00 8.24
C THR A 134 -14.32 -9.36 8.80
N VAL A 135 -13.27 -9.18 8.01
CA VAL A 135 -11.88 -9.41 8.43
C VAL A 135 -11.48 -8.46 9.56
N ALA A 136 -11.82 -7.17 9.45
CA ALA A 136 -11.58 -6.16 10.47
C ALA A 136 -12.16 -6.57 11.83
N ARG A 137 -13.45 -6.93 11.87
CA ARG A 137 -14.12 -7.37 13.10
C ARG A 137 -13.51 -8.65 13.66
N LEU A 138 -13.16 -9.59 12.79
CA LEU A 138 -12.52 -10.86 13.17
C LEU A 138 -11.16 -10.62 13.83
N LEU A 139 -10.29 -9.84 13.16
CA LEU A 139 -8.97 -9.46 13.67
C LEU A 139 -9.08 -8.70 14.99
N GLY A 140 -9.94 -7.67 15.06
CA GLY A 140 -10.14 -6.91 16.30
C GLY A 140 -10.58 -7.81 17.47
N THR A 141 -11.48 -8.76 17.21
CA THR A 141 -11.96 -9.71 18.22
C THR A 141 -10.86 -10.67 18.69
N GLN A 142 -10.02 -11.19 17.78
CA GLN A 142 -8.98 -12.14 18.16
C GLN A 142 -7.80 -11.45 18.83
N LEU A 143 -7.32 -10.35 18.26
CA LEU A 143 -6.14 -9.63 18.77
C LEU A 143 -6.37 -9.11 20.20
N ALA A 144 -7.57 -8.63 20.52
CA ALA A 144 -7.91 -8.16 21.86
C ALA A 144 -7.92 -9.26 22.95
N ARG A 145 -7.85 -10.54 22.58
CA ARG A 145 -7.84 -11.68 23.53
C ARG A 145 -6.43 -12.08 23.96
N HIS A 146 -5.41 -11.43 23.43
CA HIS A 146 -4.02 -11.84 23.59
C HIS A 146 -3.19 -10.76 24.27
N ASP A 147 -2.05 -11.17 24.79
CA ASP A 147 -1.09 -10.31 25.47
C ASP A 147 -0.42 -9.35 24.46
N THR A 148 -0.87 -8.09 24.46
CA THR A 148 -0.41 -7.05 23.54
C THR A 148 0.95 -6.45 23.92
N ASP A 149 1.47 -6.73 25.12
CA ASP A 149 2.83 -6.34 25.53
C ASP A 149 3.89 -7.19 24.80
N ARG A 150 3.57 -8.46 24.52
CA ARG A 150 4.43 -9.38 23.78
C ARG A 150 4.06 -9.53 22.30
N LEU A 151 2.94 -8.96 21.86
CA LEU A 151 2.48 -8.99 20.47
C LEU A 151 2.67 -7.63 19.80
N ALA A 152 3.55 -7.58 18.81
CA ALA A 152 3.63 -6.45 17.89
C ALA A 152 2.84 -6.76 16.61
N LEU A 153 2.01 -5.82 16.16
CA LEU A 153 1.25 -5.92 14.92
C LEU A 153 1.84 -4.98 13.85
N ARG A 154 1.98 -5.48 12.63
CA ARG A 154 2.28 -4.71 11.41
C ARG A 154 1.23 -5.08 10.37
N ILE A 155 0.31 -4.18 10.08
CA ILE A 155 -0.77 -4.43 9.12
C ILE A 155 -0.75 -3.42 7.99
N THR A 156 -0.91 -3.88 6.74
CA THR A 156 -1.03 -2.98 5.59
C THR A 156 -2.43 -2.96 5.01
N CYS A 157 -2.84 -1.80 4.51
CA CYS A 157 -4.12 -1.61 3.83
C CYS A 157 -4.03 -0.45 2.82
N ARG A 158 -4.97 -0.34 1.87
CA ARG A 158 -5.14 0.92 1.11
C ARG A 158 -5.67 2.02 2.02
N THR A 159 -5.19 3.24 1.79
CA THR A 159 -5.59 4.41 2.59
C THR A 159 -7.11 4.62 2.60
N ALA A 160 -7.77 4.45 1.45
CA ALA A 160 -9.20 4.70 1.31
C ALA A 160 -10.10 3.57 1.85
N THR A 161 -9.55 2.40 2.18
CA THR A 161 -10.31 1.22 2.61
C THR A 161 -9.95 0.78 4.02
N TRP A 162 -9.14 1.56 4.74
CA TRP A 162 -8.78 1.27 6.12
C TRP A 162 -10.04 1.35 7.00
N PRO A 163 -10.46 0.24 7.63
CA PRO A 163 -11.74 0.20 8.31
C PRO A 163 -11.63 0.75 9.73
N ALA A 164 -12.45 1.77 10.04
CA ALA A 164 -12.57 2.31 11.41
C ALA A 164 -13.00 1.24 12.43
N THR A 165 -13.72 0.21 11.96
CA THR A 165 -14.13 -0.97 12.72
C THR A 165 -12.96 -1.84 13.21
N LEU A 166 -11.75 -1.67 12.66
CA LEU A 166 -10.52 -2.28 13.17
C LEU A 166 -9.70 -1.30 14.02
N GLU A 167 -9.63 -0.03 13.64
CA GLU A 167 -8.81 0.96 14.36
C GLU A 167 -9.22 1.13 15.82
N ALA A 168 -10.52 1.21 16.10
CA ALA A 168 -11.01 1.34 17.48
C ALA A 168 -10.62 0.13 18.36
N PRO A 169 -10.87 -1.14 17.95
CA PRO A 169 -10.37 -2.31 18.68
C PRO A 169 -8.85 -2.35 18.86
N LEU A 170 -8.06 -1.89 17.87
CA LEU A 170 -6.60 -1.82 18.01
C LEU A 170 -6.20 -0.79 19.09
N ASN A 171 -6.83 0.37 19.10
CA ASN A 171 -6.60 1.40 20.13
C ASN A 171 -7.00 0.92 21.52
N GLU A 172 -8.09 0.15 21.64
CA GLU A 172 -8.50 -0.45 22.91
C GLU A 172 -7.49 -1.50 23.38
N ALA A 173 -6.96 -2.34 22.48
CA ALA A 173 -6.09 -3.45 22.83
C ALA A 173 -4.63 -3.03 23.10
N TRP A 174 -4.08 -2.07 22.36
CA TRP A 174 -2.69 -1.59 22.55
C TRP A 174 -2.58 -0.27 23.32
N GLY A 175 -3.68 0.47 23.46
CA GLY A 175 -3.66 1.88 23.88
C GLY A 175 -3.38 2.81 22.71
N ALA A 176 -4.11 3.93 22.64
CA ALA A 176 -4.06 4.87 21.52
C ALA A 176 -2.63 5.42 21.23
N ASP A 177 -1.79 5.58 22.26
CA ASP A 177 -0.42 6.07 22.11
C ASP A 177 0.54 5.04 21.46
N ASN A 178 0.16 3.77 21.46
CA ASN A 178 0.96 2.66 20.92
C ASN A 178 0.51 2.22 19.52
N VAL A 179 -0.65 2.69 19.05
CA VAL A 179 -1.14 2.50 17.69
C VAL A 179 -0.66 3.64 16.82
N CYS A 180 0.14 3.34 15.82
CA CYS A 180 0.68 4.34 14.91
C CYS A 180 0.24 4.06 13.47
N VAL A 181 -0.57 4.96 12.91
CA VAL A 181 -1.04 4.90 11.53
C VAL A 181 -0.14 5.75 10.64
N ARG A 182 0.46 5.14 9.62
CA ARG A 182 1.40 5.78 8.71
C ARG A 182 1.04 5.50 7.26
N GLN A 183 1.42 6.39 6.35
CA GLN A 183 1.28 6.20 4.92
C GLN A 183 2.64 6.20 4.21
N LEU A 184 2.80 5.30 3.23
CA LEU A 184 4.03 5.16 2.45
C LEU A 184 4.16 6.31 1.45
N ALA A 185 5.34 6.94 1.43
CA ALA A 185 5.63 8.05 0.55
C ALA A 185 5.91 7.61 -0.90
N PRO A 186 5.72 8.51 -1.88
CA PRO A 186 6.22 8.33 -3.25
C PRO A 186 7.74 8.21 -3.29
N LEU A 187 8.27 7.68 -4.40
CA LEU A 187 9.71 7.56 -4.61
C LEU A 187 10.36 8.95 -4.76
N ARG A 188 11.61 9.08 -4.28
CA ARG A 188 12.47 10.24 -4.54
C ARG A 188 13.05 10.14 -5.94
N ARG A 189 13.52 11.26 -6.50
CA ARG A 189 14.27 11.27 -7.76
C ARG A 189 15.44 10.27 -7.75
N ARG A 190 16.22 10.26 -6.67
CA ARG A 190 17.35 9.31 -6.53
C ARG A 190 16.94 7.84 -6.49
N ASP A 191 15.75 7.52 -5.98
CA ASP A 191 15.25 6.14 -5.97
C ASP A 191 14.96 5.70 -7.42
N VAL A 192 14.37 6.59 -8.22
CA VAL A 192 14.15 6.39 -9.66
C VAL A 192 15.46 6.27 -10.43
N THR A 193 16.46 7.10 -10.12
CA THR A 193 17.82 7.00 -10.69
C THR A 193 18.45 5.64 -10.39
N VAL A 194 18.37 5.16 -9.14
CA VAL A 194 18.90 3.83 -8.75
C VAL A 194 18.20 2.70 -9.50
N ALA A 195 16.88 2.76 -9.65
CA ALA A 195 16.15 1.77 -10.44
C ALA A 195 16.59 1.80 -11.92
N ALA A 196 16.74 2.98 -12.52
CA ALA A 196 17.21 3.12 -13.89
C ALA A 196 18.59 2.48 -14.11
N GLN A 197 19.54 2.72 -13.20
CA GLN A 197 20.87 2.11 -13.22
C GLN A 197 20.80 0.58 -13.14
N LEU A 198 19.96 0.03 -12.28
CA LEU A 198 19.79 -1.42 -12.11
C LEU A 198 19.16 -2.10 -13.33
N HIS A 199 18.34 -1.36 -14.08
CA HIS A 199 17.77 -1.80 -15.36
C HIS A 199 18.72 -1.60 -16.55
N GLY A 200 19.93 -1.09 -16.33
CA GLY A 200 20.92 -0.87 -17.37
C GLY A 200 20.54 0.23 -18.36
N VAL A 201 19.69 1.17 -17.96
CA VAL A 201 19.35 2.35 -18.76
C VAL A 201 20.11 3.58 -18.25
N GLU A 202 20.42 4.52 -19.15
CA GLU A 202 21.06 5.79 -18.79
C GLU A 202 20.13 6.61 -17.89
N ALA A 203 20.49 6.71 -16.62
CA ALA A 203 19.59 7.17 -15.57
C ALA A 203 19.16 8.63 -15.71
N ASP A 204 20.10 9.52 -16.07
CA ASP A 204 19.79 10.93 -16.27
C ASP A 204 18.89 11.12 -17.51
N ALA A 205 19.19 10.39 -18.60
CA ALA A 205 18.36 10.42 -19.81
C ALA A 205 16.93 9.93 -19.55
N PHE A 206 16.78 8.88 -18.73
CA PHE A 206 15.49 8.36 -18.31
C PHE A 206 14.72 9.37 -17.44
N VAL A 207 15.36 9.92 -16.40
CA VAL A 207 14.72 10.92 -15.52
C VAL A 207 14.29 12.13 -16.32
N ASP A 208 15.14 12.66 -17.19
CA ASP A 208 14.80 13.77 -18.08
C ASP A 208 13.63 13.41 -18.99
N ALA A 209 13.57 12.18 -19.52
CA ALA A 209 12.43 11.74 -20.31
C ALA A 209 11.13 11.75 -19.50
N THR A 210 11.14 11.29 -18.24
CA THR A 210 9.94 11.30 -17.40
C THR A 210 9.43 12.72 -17.10
N ILE A 211 10.34 13.67 -16.91
CA ILE A 211 10.02 15.09 -16.68
C ILE A 211 9.50 15.72 -17.98
N ARG A 212 10.24 15.59 -19.09
CA ARG A 212 9.86 16.15 -20.41
C ARG A 212 8.50 15.64 -20.88
N ARG A 213 8.15 14.39 -20.58
CA ARG A 213 6.87 13.77 -20.95
C ARG A 213 5.76 14.03 -19.93
N GLY A 214 6.07 14.66 -18.79
CA GLY A 214 5.11 14.95 -17.74
C GLY A 214 4.50 13.69 -17.11
N VAL A 215 5.30 12.63 -16.93
CA VAL A 215 4.87 11.33 -16.39
C VAL A 215 5.54 10.97 -15.06
N VAL A 216 6.12 11.96 -14.37
CA VAL A 216 6.64 11.76 -13.01
C VAL A 216 5.60 11.15 -12.05
N PRO A 217 4.29 11.47 -12.09
CA PRO A 217 3.29 10.80 -11.26
C PRO A 217 3.22 9.27 -11.43
N LEU A 218 3.66 8.75 -12.59
CA LEU A 218 3.81 7.31 -12.83
C LEU A 218 5.19 6.81 -12.37
N ALA A 219 6.25 7.61 -12.52
CA ALA A 219 7.61 7.23 -12.11
C ALA A 219 7.79 7.15 -10.57
N VAL A 220 6.96 7.85 -9.79
CA VAL A 220 7.05 7.85 -8.32
C VAL A 220 6.41 6.63 -7.64
N LYS A 221 5.84 5.69 -8.42
CA LYS A 221 5.27 4.43 -7.92
C LYS A 221 6.04 3.25 -8.53
N PRO A 222 6.54 2.29 -7.72
CA PRO A 222 7.34 1.17 -8.23
C PRO A 222 6.72 0.41 -9.42
N VAL A 223 5.44 0.07 -9.36
CA VAL A 223 4.79 -0.74 -10.41
C VAL A 223 4.74 -0.05 -11.78
N THR A 224 4.50 1.26 -11.80
CA THR A 224 4.45 2.05 -13.04
C THR A 224 5.84 2.55 -13.44
N LEU A 225 6.77 2.68 -12.50
CA LEU A 225 8.18 2.92 -12.79
C LEU A 225 8.78 1.75 -13.59
N GLU A 226 8.51 0.50 -13.19
CA GLU A 226 8.98 -0.68 -13.93
C GLU A 226 8.50 -0.68 -15.38
N MET A 227 7.21 -0.36 -15.59
CA MET A 227 6.65 -0.19 -16.94
C MET A 227 7.38 0.90 -17.75
N LEU A 228 7.68 2.05 -17.14
CA LEU A 228 8.39 3.13 -17.82
C LEU A 228 9.83 2.74 -18.18
N LEU A 229 10.52 2.01 -17.29
CA LEU A 229 11.87 1.51 -17.53
C LEU A 229 11.90 0.51 -18.69
N GLU A 230 10.94 -0.43 -18.75
CA GLU A 230 10.80 -1.39 -19.85
C GLU A 230 10.52 -0.70 -21.21
N LEU A 231 9.69 0.36 -21.21
CA LEU A 231 9.41 1.13 -22.42
C LEU A 231 10.64 1.90 -22.90
N PHE A 232 11.37 2.51 -21.97
CA PHE A 232 12.57 3.28 -22.26
C PHE A 232 13.71 2.38 -22.73
N SER A 233 13.93 1.22 -22.10
CA SER A 233 14.95 0.26 -22.51
C SER A 233 14.74 -0.25 -23.94
N THR A 234 13.47 -0.35 -24.37
CA THR A 234 13.11 -0.84 -25.71
C THR A 234 13.30 0.22 -26.80
N ASN A 235 12.98 1.48 -26.52
CA ASN A 235 12.91 2.54 -27.54
C ASN A 235 13.98 3.62 -27.40
N THR A 236 14.82 3.56 -26.36
CA THR A 236 15.81 4.60 -25.98
C THR A 236 15.18 5.97 -25.64
N ASP A 237 13.85 6.10 -25.71
CA ASP A 237 13.06 7.23 -25.21
C ASP A 237 11.66 6.75 -24.80
N LEU A 238 10.95 7.57 -24.03
CA LEU A 238 9.54 7.34 -23.73
C LEU A 238 8.66 7.80 -24.91
N PRO A 239 7.56 7.07 -25.20
CA PRO A 239 6.55 7.48 -26.17
C PRO A 239 6.17 8.96 -26.08
N ALA A 240 6.00 9.61 -27.23
CA ALA A 240 5.75 11.04 -27.27
C ALA A 240 4.37 11.44 -26.76
N SER A 241 3.41 10.53 -26.86
CA SER A 241 2.05 10.73 -26.39
C SER A 241 1.98 10.54 -24.88
N GLN A 242 1.88 11.65 -24.14
CA GLN A 242 1.57 11.62 -22.71
C GLN A 242 0.27 10.84 -22.46
N PHE A 243 -0.74 11.03 -23.33
CA PHE A 243 -1.99 10.28 -23.28
C PHE A 243 -1.76 8.77 -23.32
N GLU A 244 -0.96 8.28 -24.27
CA GLU A 244 -0.66 6.85 -24.40
C GLU A 244 0.09 6.30 -23.18
N LEU A 245 1.01 7.09 -22.61
CA LEU A 245 1.73 6.71 -21.39
C LEU A 245 0.79 6.60 -20.18
N TYR A 246 -0.13 7.55 -20.03
CA TYR A 246 -1.13 7.51 -18.97
C TYR A 246 -2.13 6.38 -19.18
N GLU A 247 -2.61 6.15 -20.41
CA GLU A 247 -3.50 5.03 -20.73
C GLU A 247 -2.84 3.70 -20.37
N ARG A 248 -1.60 3.47 -20.82
CA ARG A 248 -0.83 2.25 -20.48
C ARG A 248 -0.58 2.13 -18.98
N GLY A 249 -0.20 3.22 -18.31
CA GLY A 249 0.05 3.25 -16.87
C GLY A 249 -1.20 2.94 -16.04
N CYS A 250 -2.33 3.57 -16.38
CA CYS A 250 -3.62 3.31 -15.75
C CYS A 250 -4.10 1.88 -16.04
N LEU A 251 -3.92 1.39 -17.27
CA LEU A 251 -4.24 0.01 -17.63
C LEU A 251 -3.41 -0.97 -16.80
N ARG A 252 -2.11 -0.73 -16.63
CA ARG A 252 -1.21 -1.53 -15.78
C ARG A 252 -1.66 -1.56 -14.32
N LEU A 253 -2.13 -0.44 -13.78
CA LEU A 253 -2.72 -0.37 -12.43
C LEU A 253 -4.07 -1.11 -12.33
N CYS A 254 -4.76 -1.29 -13.46
CA CYS A 254 -5.98 -2.05 -13.59
C CYS A 254 -5.77 -3.53 -13.91
N GLU A 255 -4.52 -4.02 -14.02
CA GLU A 255 -4.25 -5.45 -14.21
C GLU A 255 -4.49 -6.24 -12.93
N GLU A 256 -4.93 -7.50 -13.09
CA GLU A 256 -5.12 -8.39 -11.95
C GLU A 256 -3.75 -8.82 -11.41
N ARG A 257 -3.65 -9.00 -10.10
CA ARG A 257 -2.43 -9.55 -9.51
C ARG A 257 -2.29 -11.03 -9.88
N ARG A 258 -1.05 -11.50 -9.98
CA ARG A 258 -0.77 -12.88 -10.40
C ARG A 258 -1.33 -13.86 -9.36
N GLU A 259 -1.12 -13.55 -8.10
CA GLU A 259 -1.52 -14.32 -6.93
C GLU A 259 -3.03 -14.52 -6.90
N ARG A 260 -3.81 -13.45 -7.14
CA ARG A 260 -5.28 -13.52 -7.25
C ARG A 260 -5.78 -14.32 -8.44
N ARG A 261 -5.05 -14.31 -9.56
CA ARG A 261 -5.38 -15.19 -10.71
C ARG A 261 -5.13 -16.65 -10.38
N GLU A 262 -3.99 -16.93 -9.76
CA GLU A 262 -3.58 -18.30 -9.40
C GLU A 262 -4.48 -18.90 -8.31
N SER A 263 -4.99 -18.09 -7.37
CA SER A 263 -5.91 -18.52 -6.32
C SER A 263 -7.40 -18.59 -6.75
N GLY A 264 -7.72 -18.24 -8.00
CA GLY A 264 -9.10 -18.19 -8.49
C GLY A 264 -9.92 -17.01 -7.92
N ALA A 265 -9.27 -16.09 -7.20
CA ALA A 265 -9.85 -14.89 -6.60
C ALA A 265 -9.96 -13.68 -7.55
N ALA A 266 -9.61 -13.88 -8.82
CA ALA A 266 -9.61 -12.82 -9.83
C ALA A 266 -11.02 -12.24 -10.04
N GLY A 267 -11.09 -10.93 -10.22
CA GLY A 267 -12.35 -10.28 -10.60
C GLY A 267 -12.84 -10.76 -11.97
N GLN A 268 -14.16 -10.66 -12.20
CA GLN A 268 -14.78 -11.05 -13.47
C GLN A 268 -14.46 -10.08 -14.62
N PHE A 269 -13.99 -8.87 -14.31
CA PHE A 269 -13.74 -7.81 -15.28
C PHE A 269 -12.28 -7.76 -15.72
N SER A 270 -12.07 -7.61 -17.02
CA SER A 270 -10.76 -7.36 -17.62
C SER A 270 -10.16 -6.02 -17.17
N ALA A 271 -8.84 -5.86 -17.32
CA ALA A 271 -8.15 -4.60 -17.04
C ALA A 271 -8.74 -3.42 -17.83
N ARG A 272 -9.10 -3.63 -19.10
CA ARG A 272 -9.75 -2.60 -19.94
C ARG A 272 -11.13 -2.21 -19.41
N GLN A 273 -11.95 -3.17 -18.99
CA GLN A 273 -13.26 -2.87 -18.38
C GLN A 273 -13.11 -2.09 -17.06
N ARG A 274 -12.11 -2.45 -16.24
CA ARG A 274 -11.80 -1.71 -15.00
C ARG A 274 -11.31 -0.29 -15.29
N LEU A 275 -10.48 -0.12 -16.32
CA LEU A 275 -10.01 1.19 -16.75
C LEU A 275 -11.19 2.09 -17.16
N VAL A 276 -12.10 1.60 -17.99
CA VAL A 276 -13.29 2.35 -18.42
C VAL A 276 -14.18 2.76 -17.24
N ALA A 277 -14.37 1.87 -16.25
CA ALA A 277 -15.08 2.24 -15.03
C ALA A 277 -14.31 3.33 -14.25
N ALA A 278 -12.99 3.20 -14.11
CA ALA A 278 -12.14 4.19 -13.46
C ALA A 278 -12.13 5.55 -14.18
N GLU A 279 -12.19 5.56 -15.51
CA GLU A 279 -12.30 6.78 -16.33
C GLU A 279 -13.57 7.56 -16.00
N ARG A 280 -14.72 6.88 -15.87
CA ARG A 280 -15.96 7.54 -15.43
C ARG A 280 -15.80 8.14 -14.04
N VAL A 281 -15.26 7.37 -13.10
CA VAL A 281 -15.01 7.87 -11.74
C VAL A 281 -14.13 9.11 -11.78
N ALA A 282 -13.04 9.06 -12.55
CA ALA A 282 -12.10 10.16 -12.73
C ALA A 282 -12.74 11.39 -13.39
N ALA A 283 -13.56 11.19 -14.43
CA ALA A 283 -14.27 12.27 -15.09
C ALA A 283 -15.21 13.00 -14.11
N THR A 284 -15.96 12.26 -13.30
CA THR A 284 -16.83 12.86 -12.28
C THR A 284 -16.03 13.58 -11.21
N THR A 285 -14.94 12.99 -10.71
CA THR A 285 -14.13 13.63 -9.66
C THR A 285 -13.46 14.90 -10.15
N VAL A 286 -12.90 14.90 -11.36
CA VAL A 286 -12.23 16.07 -11.95
C VAL A 286 -13.24 17.14 -12.36
N LEU A 287 -14.25 16.80 -13.16
CA LEU A 287 -15.17 17.78 -13.75
C LEU A 287 -16.15 18.37 -12.73
N ALA A 288 -16.55 17.59 -11.73
CA ALA A 288 -17.42 18.06 -10.65
C ALA A 288 -16.64 18.57 -9.42
N ASN A 289 -15.31 18.65 -9.52
CA ASN A 289 -14.42 19.06 -8.43
C ASN A 289 -14.72 18.31 -7.12
N ARG A 290 -14.85 16.97 -7.22
CA ARG A 290 -15.09 16.07 -6.09
C ARG A 290 -13.78 15.40 -5.69
N ARG A 291 -13.50 15.39 -4.39
CA ARG A 291 -12.22 14.94 -3.83
C ARG A 291 -12.16 13.45 -3.56
N SER A 292 -13.32 12.80 -3.48
CA SER A 292 -13.44 11.39 -3.13
C SER A 292 -14.75 10.78 -3.63
N VAL A 293 -14.78 9.45 -3.71
CA VAL A 293 -16.00 8.68 -3.91
C VAL A 293 -16.46 8.14 -2.56
N TRP A 294 -17.72 8.38 -2.23
CA TRP A 294 -18.35 7.87 -1.03
C TRP A 294 -19.00 6.50 -1.31
N VAL A 295 -18.51 5.48 -0.61
CA VAL A 295 -18.98 4.08 -0.73
C VAL A 295 -19.72 3.62 0.53
N GLY A 296 -19.92 4.53 1.50
CA GLY A 296 -20.68 4.25 2.72
C GLY A 296 -22.18 4.14 2.46
N ASP A 297 -22.90 3.70 3.49
CA ASP A 297 -24.37 3.60 3.44
C ASP A 297 -25.06 4.96 3.62
N ASP A 298 -26.39 4.97 3.46
CA ASP A 298 -27.21 6.18 3.63
C ASP A 298 -27.37 6.62 5.10
N THR A 299 -26.83 5.85 6.05
CA THR A 299 -26.97 6.13 7.49
C THR A 299 -25.79 6.93 8.05
N THR A 300 -24.72 7.06 7.27
CA THR A 300 -23.51 7.77 7.63
C THR A 300 -23.40 9.09 6.87
N GLU A 301 -22.98 10.16 7.56
CA GLU A 301 -22.87 11.48 6.94
C GLU A 301 -21.77 11.49 5.88
N MET A 302 -22.13 11.83 4.65
CA MET A 302 -21.20 11.89 3.54
C MET A 302 -20.24 13.08 3.71
N PRO A 303 -18.91 12.87 3.59
CA PRO A 303 -17.94 13.96 3.68
C PRO A 303 -18.16 15.04 2.61
N ASP A 304 -17.89 16.30 2.99
CA ASP A 304 -18.04 17.43 2.08
C ASP A 304 -17.11 17.31 0.85
N GLY A 305 -17.67 17.55 -0.33
CA GLY A 305 -16.97 17.38 -1.61
C GLY A 305 -16.78 15.93 -2.07
N ALA A 306 -17.43 14.94 -1.44
CA ALA A 306 -17.51 13.58 -1.97
C ALA A 306 -18.68 13.41 -2.96
N VAL A 307 -18.59 12.39 -3.83
CA VAL A 307 -19.70 11.94 -4.70
C VAL A 307 -20.13 10.52 -4.30
N PRO A 308 -21.42 10.24 -4.07
CA PRO A 308 -21.84 8.91 -3.66
C PRO A 308 -21.75 7.92 -4.84
N ILE A 309 -21.33 6.68 -4.55
CA ILE A 309 -21.08 5.67 -5.59
C ILE A 309 -22.31 5.39 -6.46
N ARG A 310 -23.51 5.50 -5.90
CA ARG A 310 -24.79 5.35 -6.63
C ARG A 310 -24.93 6.33 -7.80
N ASP A 311 -24.33 7.52 -7.71
CA ASP A 311 -24.38 8.54 -8.78
C ASP A 311 -23.39 8.19 -9.92
N LEU A 312 -22.48 7.26 -9.68
CA LEU A 312 -21.53 6.73 -10.66
C LEU A 312 -22.01 5.40 -11.27
N CYS A 313 -23.00 4.75 -10.65
CA CYS A 313 -23.58 3.48 -11.07
C CYS A 313 -24.58 3.64 -12.22
N GLY A 314 -24.70 2.62 -13.07
CA GLY A 314 -25.64 2.58 -14.20
C GLY A 314 -25.02 2.97 -15.54
N GLY A 315 -25.83 3.10 -16.61
CA GLY A 315 -25.36 3.46 -17.95
C GLY A 315 -24.46 2.41 -18.63
N THR A 316 -23.90 2.78 -19.79
CA THR A 316 -23.01 1.93 -20.60
C THR A 316 -21.83 2.76 -21.10
N GLU A 317 -20.62 2.26 -20.92
CA GLU A 317 -19.43 2.86 -21.52
C GLU A 317 -18.93 1.99 -22.67
N PRO A 318 -18.50 2.59 -23.80
CA PRO A 318 -17.84 1.84 -24.85
C PRO A 318 -16.47 1.36 -24.34
N LEU A 319 -16.12 0.11 -24.64
CA LEU A 319 -14.72 -0.29 -24.55
C LEU A 319 -13.97 0.46 -25.65
N GLY A 320 -13.13 1.41 -25.26
CA GLY A 320 -12.22 2.09 -26.20
C GLY A 320 -11.43 1.08 -27.04
N ALA A 321 -11.20 1.43 -28.31
CA ALA A 321 -10.47 0.59 -29.27
C ALA A 321 -9.05 0.29 -28.78
#